data_AF-A0A3N5LYH3-F1
#
_entry.id   AF-A0A3N5LYH3-F1
#
_cell.length_a   1.000
_cell.length_b   1.000
_cell.length_c   1.000
_cell.angle_alpha   90.00
_cell.angle_beta   90.00
_cell.angle_gamma   90.00
#
_symmetry.space_group_name_H-M   'P 1'
#
loop_
_entity.id
_entity.type
_entity.pdbx_description
1 polymer ?
#
loop_
_entity_poly.entity_id
_entity_poly.type
_entity_poly.pdbx_seq_one_letter_code
_entity_poly.pdbx_strand_id
1 'polypeptide(L)'
;MKIERVSEEDWLEDDKFHDHCGVFGITDSQEAAQHAFLGLYGLQHRGQESAGIVSSDGVNLYPHKGMGHVSDVFDDTVLAQLAGTGAI
;
A
#
# COMPACT_ATOMS: atom_id res chain seq x y z
N MET A 1 -34.48 -20.52 -2.52
CA MET A 1 -34.18 -19.28 -3.25
C MET A 1 -35.16 -18.21 -2.78
N LYS A 2 -34.80 -17.48 -1.72
CA LYS A 2 -35.53 -16.28 -1.29
C LYS A 2 -34.81 -15.11 -1.94
N ILE A 3 -35.54 -14.34 -2.74
CA ILE A 3 -35.09 -13.03 -3.22
C ILE A 3 -35.42 -12.07 -2.07
N GLU A 4 -34.41 -11.60 -1.33
CA GLU A 4 -34.61 -10.53 -0.37
C GLU A 4 -34.59 -9.20 -1.13
N ARG A 5 -35.62 -8.36 -0.90
CA ARG A 5 -35.70 -7.02 -1.47
C ARG A 5 -34.68 -6.15 -0.73
N VAL A 6 -33.65 -5.73 -1.44
CA VAL A 6 -32.72 -4.68 -0.98
C VAL A 6 -33.54 -3.39 -0.81
N SER A 7 -33.49 -2.80 0.39
CA SER A 7 -34.20 -1.57 0.73
C SER A 7 -33.45 -0.35 0.19
N GLU A 8 -34.13 0.79 -0.04
CA GLU A 8 -33.47 2.06 -0.40
C GLU A 8 -32.51 2.56 0.68
N GLU A 9 -32.70 2.10 1.93
CA GLU A 9 -31.83 2.37 3.07
C GLU A 9 -30.49 1.63 2.94
N ASP A 10 -30.48 0.42 2.38
CA ASP A 10 -29.24 -0.36 2.14
C ASP A 10 -28.31 0.31 1.11
N TRP A 11 -28.85 1.02 0.12
CA TRP A 11 -28.06 1.75 -0.88
C TRP A 11 -27.43 3.04 -0.33
N LEU A 12 -27.98 3.60 0.75
CA LEU A 12 -27.45 4.80 1.42
C LEU A 12 -26.32 4.49 2.41
N GLU A 13 -26.16 3.22 2.82
CA GLU A 13 -25.08 2.82 3.74
C GLU A 13 -23.74 2.55 3.07
N ASP A 14 -23.73 2.24 1.76
CA ASP A 14 -22.52 1.95 0.94
C ASP A 14 -21.75 3.22 0.53
N ASP A 15 -22.33 4.40 0.75
CA ASP A 15 -21.70 5.72 0.47
C ASP A 15 -20.90 6.25 1.68
N LYS A 16 -20.62 5.39 2.67
CA LYS A 16 -19.74 5.71 3.80
C LYS A 16 -18.28 5.63 3.36
N PHE A 17 -17.42 6.44 3.96
CA PHE A 17 -15.96 6.32 3.82
C PHE A 17 -15.53 4.92 4.28
N HIS A 18 -15.32 4.02 3.32
CA HIS A 18 -14.71 2.73 3.58
C HIS A 18 -13.19 2.95 3.69
N ASP A 19 -12.60 2.53 4.80
CA ASP A 19 -11.14 2.46 4.94
C ASP A 19 -10.58 1.54 3.87
N HIS A 20 -10.13 2.12 2.77
CA HIS A 20 -9.65 1.39 1.61
C HIS A 20 -8.13 1.43 1.59
N CYS A 21 -7.45 0.32 1.84
CA CYS A 21 -5.99 0.30 1.70
C CYS A 21 -5.53 0.65 0.27
N GLY A 22 -4.40 1.35 0.15
CA GLY A 22 -3.73 1.60 -1.13
C GLY A 22 -2.66 0.54 -1.43
N VAL A 23 -2.49 0.20 -2.71
CA VAL A 23 -1.42 -0.70 -3.18
C VAL A 23 -0.73 -0.03 -4.35
N PHE A 24 0.60 -0.09 -4.38
CA PHE A 24 1.43 0.40 -5.47
C PHE A 24 2.49 -0.64 -5.78
N GLY A 25 2.76 -0.90 -7.06
CA GLY A 25 3.81 -1.84 -7.45
C GLY A 25 4.61 -1.32 -8.65
N ILE A 26 5.89 -1.66 -8.68
CA ILE A 26 6.81 -1.31 -9.75
C ILE A 26 7.77 -2.47 -10.03
N THR A 27 8.20 -2.59 -11.29
CA THR A 27 9.18 -3.57 -11.75
C THR A 27 10.14 -2.90 -12.74
N ASP A 28 11.31 -3.53 -12.94
CA ASP A 28 12.34 -3.08 -13.87
C ASP A 28 12.85 -1.65 -13.58
N SER A 29 13.01 -1.33 -12.29
CA SER A 29 13.52 -0.03 -11.84
C SER A 29 14.68 -0.21 -10.86
N GLN A 30 15.81 0.45 -11.10
CA GLN A 30 16.95 0.41 -10.15
C GLN A 30 16.63 1.07 -8.80
N GLU A 31 15.58 1.89 -8.75
CA GLU A 31 15.11 2.62 -7.56
C GLU A 31 13.68 2.15 -7.18
N ALA A 32 13.43 0.85 -7.30
CA ALA A 32 12.09 0.28 -7.11
C ALA A 32 11.49 0.62 -5.73
N ALA A 33 12.28 0.54 -4.65
CA ALA A 33 11.82 0.86 -3.31
C ALA A 33 11.47 2.35 -3.15
N GLN A 34 12.25 3.27 -3.73
CA GLN A 34 11.98 4.71 -3.71
C GLN A 34 10.70 5.04 -4.48
N HIS A 35 10.50 4.44 -5.64
CA HIS A 35 9.26 4.61 -6.41
C HIS A 35 8.05 4.05 -5.66
N ALA A 36 8.18 2.89 -5.01
CA ALA A 36 7.12 2.33 -4.18
C ALA A 36 6.77 3.25 -3.01
N PHE A 37 7.78 3.79 -2.31
CA PHE A 37 7.59 4.80 -1.27
C PHE A 37 6.82 6.03 -1.77
N LEU A 38 7.23 6.62 -2.90
CA LEU A 38 6.54 7.79 -3.47
C LEU A 38 5.10 7.47 -3.89
N GLY A 39 4.88 6.29 -4.45
CA GLY A 39 3.55 5.78 -4.81
C GLY A 39 2.64 5.65 -3.59
N LEU A 40 3.12 4.98 -2.54
CA LEU A 40 2.38 4.84 -1.28
C LEU A 40 2.16 6.19 -0.60
N TYR A 41 3.13 7.09 -0.62
CA TYR A 41 2.99 8.45 -0.10
C TYR A 41 1.88 9.22 -0.83
N GLY A 42 1.80 9.10 -2.16
CA GLY A 42 0.68 9.64 -2.95
C GLY A 42 -0.68 9.02 -2.59
N LEU A 43 -0.68 7.74 -2.19
CA LEU A 43 -1.87 7.00 -1.75
C LEU A 43 -2.17 7.12 -0.25
N GLN A 44 -1.44 7.93 0.52
CA GLN A 44 -1.60 8.04 1.98
C GLN A 44 -3.04 8.39 2.43
N HIS A 45 -3.79 9.09 1.58
CA HIS A 45 -5.19 9.43 1.83
C HIS A 45 -6.13 8.21 1.85
N ARG A 46 -5.66 7.04 1.41
CA ARG A 46 -6.41 5.77 1.39
C ARG A 46 -6.23 4.96 2.68
N GLY A 47 -5.11 5.10 3.38
CA GLY A 47 -4.91 4.47 4.69
C GLY A 47 -3.82 5.18 5.48
N GLN A 48 -4.05 5.43 6.77
CA GLN A 48 -3.15 6.20 7.63
C GLN A 48 -2.56 5.42 8.81
N GLU A 49 -2.97 4.16 8.97
CA GLU A 49 -2.65 3.38 10.17
C GLU A 49 -1.31 2.67 10.09
N SER A 50 -0.92 2.22 8.89
CA SER A 50 0.32 1.48 8.66
C SER A 50 0.76 1.55 7.20
N ALA A 51 2.02 1.22 6.94
CA ALA A 51 2.57 1.08 5.61
C ALA A 51 3.57 -0.08 5.56
N GLY A 52 3.78 -0.63 4.36
CA GLY A 52 4.72 -1.71 4.11
C GLY A 52 5.22 -1.68 2.67
N ILE A 53 6.49 -2.04 2.48
CA ILE A 53 7.12 -2.25 1.18
C ILE A 53 7.87 -3.59 1.24
N VAL A 54 7.71 -4.41 0.22
CA VAL A 54 8.55 -5.58 -0.03
C VAL A 54 9.23 -5.39 -1.37
N SER A 55 10.56 -5.37 -1.39
CA SER A 55 11.34 -5.34 -2.63
C SER A 55 11.92 -6.71 -2.98
N SER A 56 12.31 -6.89 -4.24
CA SER A 56 12.86 -8.14 -4.77
C SER A 56 13.97 -7.90 -5.79
N ASP A 57 15.06 -8.65 -5.64
CA ASP A 57 16.14 -8.73 -6.63
C ASP A 57 15.93 -9.88 -7.65
N GLY A 58 14.75 -10.51 -7.62
CA GLY A 58 14.40 -11.68 -8.43
C GLY A 58 14.77 -13.02 -7.78
N VAL A 59 15.49 -13.02 -6.67
CA VAL A 59 15.89 -14.21 -5.92
C VAL A 59 15.41 -14.15 -4.47
N ASN A 60 15.64 -13.01 -3.81
CA ASN A 60 15.31 -12.75 -2.42
C ASN A 60 14.24 -11.67 -2.32
N LEU A 61 13.51 -11.72 -1.20
CA LEU A 61 12.55 -10.68 -0.81
C LEU A 61 13.08 -9.92 0.39
N TYR A 62 12.92 -8.60 0.37
CA TYR A 62 13.35 -7.69 1.42
C TYR A 62 12.11 -6.94 1.94
N PRO A 63 11.47 -7.42 3.03
CA PRO A 63 10.27 -6.80 3.57
C PRO A 63 10.59 -5.77 4.65
N HIS A 64 9.88 -4.64 4.65
CA HIS A 64 9.80 -3.72 5.77
C HIS A 64 8.37 -3.20 5.95
N LYS A 65 7.90 -3.10 7.20
CA LYS A 65 6.58 -2.58 7.54
C LYS A 65 6.55 -1.93 8.92
N GLY A 66 5.64 -0.99 9.10
CA GLY A 66 5.47 -0.26 10.36
C GLY A 66 4.09 0.36 10.49
N MET A 67 3.79 0.79 11.72
CA MET A 67 2.60 1.61 12.01
C MET A 67 2.90 3.08 11.75
N GLY A 68 1.88 3.86 11.41
CA GLY A 68 1.99 5.30 11.14
C GLY A 68 1.97 5.64 9.66
N HIS A 69 2.32 6.90 9.34
CA HIS A 69 2.37 7.37 7.96
C HIS A 69 3.54 6.74 7.20
N VAL A 70 3.45 6.73 5.88
CA VAL A 70 4.49 6.21 4.98
C VAL A 70 5.84 6.87 5.28
N SER A 71 5.88 8.19 5.52
CA SER A 71 7.12 8.91 5.89
C SER A 71 7.67 8.56 7.26
N ASP A 72 6.86 8.04 8.18
CA ASP A 72 7.30 7.63 9.51
C ASP A 72 7.88 6.20 9.47
N VAL A 73 7.39 5.38 8.54
CA VAL A 73 7.82 3.98 8.36
C VAL A 73 9.09 3.88 7.52
N PHE A 74 9.30 4.78 6.56
CA PHE A 74 10.40 4.71 5.60
C PHE A 74 11.28 5.95 5.64
N ASP A 75 12.48 5.80 6.21
CA ASP A 75 13.58 6.74 6.06
C ASP A 75 14.60 6.25 5.02
N ASP A 76 15.60 7.07 4.71
CA ASP A 76 16.66 6.74 3.75
C ASP A 76 17.43 5.46 4.14
N THR A 77 17.55 5.18 5.44
CA THR A 77 18.28 4.01 5.95
C THR A 77 17.47 2.72 5.74
N VAL A 78 16.15 2.78 5.92
CA VAL A 78 15.24 1.67 5.63
C VAL A 78 15.17 1.43 4.12
N LEU A 79 14.98 2.49 3.32
CA LEU A 79 14.90 2.38 1.87
C LEU A 79 16.18 1.79 1.26
N ALA A 80 17.35 2.13 1.79
CA ALA A 80 18.63 1.54 1.36
C ALA A 80 18.75 0.03 1.61
N GLN A 81 17.97 -0.55 2.53
CA GLN A 81 17.95 -1.98 2.82
C GLN A 81 16.99 -2.76 1.89
N LEU A 82 16.11 -2.06 1.18
CA LEU A 82 15.13 -2.63 0.26
C LEU A 82 15.73 -2.75 -1.15
N ALA A 83 16.58 -3.77 -1.32
CA ALA A 83 17.30 -4.01 -2.56
C ALA A 83 16.42 -4.60 -3.67
N GLY A 84 16.89 -4.45 -4.91
CA GLY A 84 16.31 -5.12 -6.08
C GLY A 84 15.60 -4.18 -7.06
N THR A 85 14.99 -4.77 -8.09
CA THR A 85 14.39 -4.02 -9.21
C THR A 85 12.87 -4.08 -9.28
N GLY A 86 12.24 -4.82 -8.36
CA GLY A 86 10.79 -4.83 -8.17
C GLY A 86 10.41 -4.52 -6.73
N ALA A 87 9.27 -3.87 -6.52
CA ALA A 87 8.72 -3.56 -5.20
C ALA A 87 7.19 -3.44 -5.22
N ILE A 88 6.56 -3.78 -4.09
CA ILE A 88 5.13 -3.59 -3.81
C ILE A 88 4.88 -3.17 -2.37
#